data_AF-A0AA35SRN0-F1
#
_entry.id   AF-A0AA35SRN0-F1
#
_cell.length_a   1.000
_cell.length_b   1.000
_cell.length_c   1.000
_cell.angle_alpha   90.00
_cell.angle_beta   90.00
_cell.angle_gamma   90.00
#
_symmetry.space_group_name_H-M   'P 1'
#
loop_
_entity.id
_entity.type
_entity.pdbx_description
1 polymer ?
#
loop_
_entity_poly.entity_id
_entity_poly.type
_entity_poly.pdbx_seq_one_letter_code
_entity_poly.pdbx_strand_id
1 'polypeptide(L)'
;MLSFEHSNVMSLIGVCIEGEMPLLIMPFMPNGSLLEFLRHHQQELFFNSATEPQVSSARSKLLNVCRQVATGMEYLAAHKFVHRNLAARNCMIDSYGLVKVTDYFRLTEDIVYGSSYNKEKGEGGSEEKAPIRWMAPESIENDIYTESTDVWSFGVTVWEIFTCGRIPYTGIPAMGLLKELQRGQRLERPDNEACSVEIIANSVSPTLQIRDYDVVSVAGISRSPKVQEFS
;
A
#
# COMPACT_ATOMS: atom_id res chain seq x y z
N MET A 1 -6.35 -21.00 13.44
CA MET A 1 -6.67 -19.70 12.81
C MET A 1 -5.77 -18.68 13.48
N LEU A 2 -4.91 -17.96 12.72
CA LEU A 2 -4.04 -16.96 13.31
C LEU A 2 -4.94 -15.83 13.85
N SER A 3 -5.12 -15.76 15.16
CA SER A 3 -5.79 -14.63 15.79
C SER A 3 -4.78 -13.51 15.89
N PHE A 4 -4.90 -12.50 15.05
CA PHE A 4 -4.10 -11.29 15.17
C PHE A 4 -4.77 -10.34 16.17
N GLU A 5 -4.01 -9.96 17.19
CA GLU A 5 -4.44 -9.05 18.24
C GLU A 5 -3.57 -7.80 18.19
N HIS A 6 -3.99 -6.83 17.37
CA HIS A 6 -3.29 -5.56 17.23
C HIS A 6 -4.24 -4.44 16.81
N SER A 7 -4.01 -3.21 17.30
CA SER A 7 -4.86 -2.06 16.98
C SER A 7 -4.90 -1.73 15.50
N ASN A 8 -3.81 -1.96 14.78
CA ASN A 8 -3.65 -1.66 13.35
C ASN A 8 -3.69 -2.88 12.43
N VAL A 9 -4.15 -4.04 12.92
CA VAL A 9 -4.45 -5.22 12.10
C VAL A 9 -5.92 -5.57 12.27
N MET A 10 -6.58 -5.92 11.17
CA MET A 10 -7.97 -6.35 11.17
C MET A 10 -8.09 -7.73 11.82
N SER A 11 -8.86 -7.80 12.90
CA SER A 11 -9.19 -9.07 13.55
C SER A 11 -10.35 -9.77 12.81
N LEU A 12 -10.27 -11.09 12.73
CA LEU A 12 -11.36 -11.94 12.30
C LEU A 12 -12.19 -12.32 13.53
N ILE A 13 -13.48 -11.97 13.53
CA ILE A 13 -14.40 -12.31 14.63
C ILE A 13 -14.84 -13.77 14.49
N GLY A 14 -15.10 -14.20 13.25
CA GLY A 14 -15.55 -15.56 12.99
C GLY A 14 -15.70 -15.86 11.50
N VAL A 15 -16.00 -17.11 11.20
CA VAL A 15 -16.29 -17.59 9.85
C VAL A 15 -17.60 -18.35 9.89
N CYS A 16 -18.49 -18.10 8.93
CA CYS A 16 -19.65 -18.94 8.69
C CYS A 16 -19.37 -19.79 7.46
N ILE A 17 -19.35 -21.11 7.63
CA ILE A 17 -19.19 -22.09 6.54
C ILE A 17 -20.50 -22.83 6.23
N GLU A 18 -21.55 -22.54 6.99
CA GLU A 18 -22.88 -23.09 6.77
C GLU A 18 -23.61 -22.23 5.73
N GLY A 19 -23.59 -22.68 4.47
CA GLY A 19 -24.22 -22.00 3.35
C GLY A 19 -23.58 -22.35 2.01
N GLU A 20 -24.13 -21.84 0.91
CA GLU A 20 -23.56 -22.03 -0.43
C GLU A 20 -22.23 -21.29 -0.62
N MET A 21 -21.98 -20.24 0.17
CA MET A 21 -20.72 -19.50 0.16
C MET A 21 -20.20 -19.24 1.58
N PRO A 22 -18.89 -19.42 1.84
CA PRO A 22 -18.30 -19.10 3.13
C PRO A 22 -18.29 -17.58 3.36
N LEU A 23 -18.60 -17.16 4.59
CA LEU A 23 -18.65 -15.76 5.01
C LEU A 23 -17.59 -15.48 6.07
N LEU A 24 -16.95 -14.32 5.99
CA LEU A 24 -16.04 -13.81 7.01
C LEU A 24 -16.75 -12.74 7.85
N ILE A 25 -16.69 -12.86 9.17
CA ILE A 25 -17.27 -11.90 10.12
C ILE A 25 -16.13 -11.07 10.70
N MET A 26 -16.18 -9.76 10.49
CA MET A 26 -15.14 -8.80 10.90
C MET A 26 -15.77 -7.56 11.53
N PRO A 27 -15.02 -6.77 12.31
CA PRO A 27 -15.50 -5.50 12.82
C PRO A 27 -15.91 -4.56 11.68
N PHE A 28 -17.02 -3.87 11.85
CA PHE A 28 -17.49 -2.88 10.87
C PHE A 28 -16.58 -1.65 10.87
N MET A 29 -16.20 -1.20 9.67
CA MET A 29 -15.30 -0.07 9.44
C MET A 29 -16.08 1.07 8.75
N PRO A 30 -16.69 1.98 9.52
CA PRO A 30 -17.64 2.96 8.99
C PRO A 30 -17.01 3.98 8.02
N ASN A 31 -15.69 4.18 8.10
CA ASN A 31 -14.97 5.09 7.21
C ASN A 31 -14.42 4.41 5.95
N GLY A 32 -14.77 3.13 5.74
CA GLY A 32 -14.45 2.38 4.53
C GLY A 32 -12.96 2.09 4.36
N SER A 33 -12.55 1.91 3.10
CA SER A 33 -11.15 1.72 2.76
C SER A 33 -10.36 3.02 2.84
N LEU A 34 -9.06 2.93 3.15
CA LEU A 34 -8.17 4.08 3.15
C LEU A 34 -8.09 4.72 1.76
N LEU A 35 -8.17 3.94 0.68
CA LEU A 35 -8.22 4.46 -0.68
C LEU A 35 -9.41 5.40 -0.91
N GLU A 36 -10.62 4.96 -0.54
CA GLU A 36 -11.83 5.78 -0.68
C GLU A 36 -11.78 7.01 0.23
N PHE A 37 -11.31 6.83 1.47
CA PHE A 37 -11.15 7.91 2.42
C PHE A 37 -10.21 9.01 1.89
N LEU A 38 -9.05 8.63 1.34
CA LEU A 38 -8.08 9.56 0.77
C LEU A 38 -8.66 10.35 -0.40
N ARG A 39 -9.40 9.67 -1.30
CA ARG A 39 -10.05 10.31 -2.45
C ARG A 39 -11.13 11.29 -2.00
N HIS A 40 -11.93 10.92 -1.00
CA HIS A 40 -12.99 11.78 -0.48
C HIS A 40 -12.43 13.06 0.17
N HIS A 41 -11.28 12.97 0.84
CA HIS A 41 -10.65 14.10 1.53
C HIS A 41 -9.51 14.75 0.72
N GLN A 42 -9.42 14.50 -0.59
CA GLN A 42 -8.32 14.98 -1.42
C GLN A 42 -8.15 16.50 -1.35
N GLN A 43 -9.24 17.27 -1.28
CA GLN A 43 -9.19 18.74 -1.19
C GLN A 43 -8.51 19.26 0.09
N GLU A 44 -8.49 18.45 1.16
CA GLU A 44 -7.87 18.81 2.44
C GLU A 44 -6.46 18.23 2.62
N LEU A 45 -6.10 17.24 1.80
CA LEU A 45 -4.88 16.44 1.97
C LEU A 45 -3.87 16.63 0.84
N PHE A 46 -4.30 17.15 -0.31
CA PHE A 46 -3.48 17.32 -1.50
C PHE A 46 -3.38 18.78 -1.92
N PHE A 47 -2.16 19.31 -1.93
CA PHE A 47 -1.89 20.70 -2.28
C PHE A 47 -0.77 20.83 -3.31
N ASN A 48 -1.06 21.53 -4.41
CA ASN A 48 -0.03 21.99 -5.36
C ASN A 48 0.58 23.33 -4.94
N SER A 49 -0.18 24.12 -4.18
CA SER A 49 0.22 25.37 -3.57
C SER A 49 -0.75 25.69 -2.45
N ALA A 50 -0.27 25.76 -1.21
CA ALA A 50 -1.07 26.10 -0.05
C ALA A 50 -0.25 26.87 1.00
N THR A 51 -0.95 27.34 2.04
CA THR A 51 -0.27 28.00 3.16
C THR A 51 0.42 26.97 4.05
N GLU A 52 1.56 27.34 4.67
CA GLU A 52 2.30 26.46 5.59
C GLU A 52 1.43 25.76 6.66
N PRO A 53 0.45 26.42 7.31
CA PRO A 53 -0.41 25.75 8.27
C PRO A 53 -1.25 24.61 7.67
N GLN A 54 -1.77 24.78 6.45
CA GLN A 54 -2.56 23.76 5.76
C GLN A 54 -1.67 22.58 5.36
N VAL A 55 -0.51 22.87 4.77
CA VAL A 55 0.47 21.87 4.35
C VAL A 55 0.95 21.04 5.55
N SER A 56 1.28 21.69 6.67
CA SER A 56 1.75 21.03 7.89
C SER A 56 0.66 20.15 8.52
N SER A 57 -0.59 20.61 8.53
CA SER A 57 -1.74 19.85 9.02
C SER A 57 -1.98 18.58 8.18
N ALA A 58 -2.03 18.72 6.85
CA ALA A 58 -2.19 17.56 5.96
C ALA A 58 -1.01 16.58 6.08
N ARG A 59 0.23 17.10 6.10
CA ARG A 59 1.44 16.27 6.29
C ARG A 59 1.35 15.44 7.57
N SER A 60 0.94 16.06 8.68
CA SER A 60 0.80 15.38 9.97
C SER A 60 -0.24 14.25 9.91
N LYS A 61 -1.40 14.50 9.27
CA LYS A 61 -2.44 13.48 9.06
C LYS A 61 -1.94 12.32 8.21
N LEU A 62 -1.31 12.60 7.07
CA LEU A 62 -0.79 11.59 6.13
C LEU A 62 0.33 10.75 6.77
N LEU A 63 1.26 11.37 7.50
CA LEU A 63 2.31 10.66 8.23
C LEU A 63 1.72 9.78 9.34
N ASN A 64 0.69 10.24 10.05
CA ASN A 64 0.03 9.42 11.05
C ASN A 64 -0.65 8.18 10.43
N VAL A 65 -1.25 8.31 9.24
CA VAL A 65 -1.76 7.15 8.48
C VAL A 65 -0.63 6.19 8.11
N CYS A 66 0.48 6.70 7.55
CA CYS A 66 1.65 5.89 7.19
C CYS A 66 2.19 5.10 8.40
N ARG A 67 2.32 5.78 9.55
CA ARG A 67 2.75 5.17 10.81
C ARG A 67 1.84 4.03 11.23
N GLN A 68 0.53 4.23 11.21
CA GLN A 68 -0.43 3.20 11.60
C GLN A 68 -0.36 1.95 10.70
N VAL A 69 -0.23 2.15 9.38
CA VAL A 69 -0.02 1.04 8.44
C VAL A 69 1.30 0.31 8.73
N ALA A 70 2.39 1.06 8.95
CA ALA A 70 3.69 0.50 9.30
C ALA A 70 3.63 -0.32 10.60
N THR A 71 3.00 0.18 11.65
CA THR A 71 2.82 -0.56 12.92
C THR A 71 2.02 -1.85 12.72
N GLY A 72 1.00 -1.84 11.84
CA GLY A 72 0.28 -3.05 11.47
C GLY A 72 1.17 -4.08 10.76
N MET A 73 1.97 -3.63 9.80
CA MET A 73 2.89 -4.50 9.04
C MET A 73 4.05 -5.03 9.89
N GLU A 74 4.55 -4.22 10.83
CA GLU A 74 5.54 -4.64 11.82
C GLU A 74 5.04 -5.84 12.63
N TYR A 75 3.81 -5.71 13.13
CA TYR A 75 3.18 -6.77 13.90
C TYR A 75 3.03 -8.04 13.05
N LEU A 76 2.57 -7.95 11.80
CA LEU A 76 2.46 -9.09 10.91
C LEU A 76 3.82 -9.77 10.66
N ALA A 77 4.85 -8.99 10.36
CA ALA A 77 6.20 -9.49 10.13
C ALA A 77 6.81 -10.16 11.37
N ALA A 78 6.58 -9.59 12.56
CA ALA A 78 6.98 -10.20 13.83
C ALA A 78 6.32 -11.58 14.04
N HIS A 79 5.12 -11.78 13.51
CA HIS A 79 4.39 -13.06 13.51
C HIS A 79 4.70 -13.92 12.28
N LYS A 80 5.74 -13.59 11.51
CA LYS A 80 6.15 -14.31 10.28
C LYS A 80 5.05 -14.40 9.23
N PHE A 81 4.15 -13.41 9.22
CA PHE A 81 3.11 -13.27 8.23
C PHE A 81 3.57 -12.33 7.11
N VAL A 82 3.44 -12.79 5.87
CA VAL A 82 3.69 -12.00 4.66
C VAL A 82 2.35 -11.69 4.01
N HIS A 83 2.03 -10.41 3.85
CA HIS A 83 0.74 -9.90 3.39
C HIS A 83 0.53 -10.07 1.87
N ARG A 84 1.55 -9.84 1.04
CA ARG A 84 1.51 -10.06 -0.43
C ARG A 84 0.51 -9.20 -1.23
N ASN A 85 -0.26 -8.34 -0.58
CA ASN A 85 -1.26 -7.49 -1.23
C ASN A 85 -1.47 -6.17 -0.48
N LEU A 86 -0.42 -5.67 0.18
CA LEU A 86 -0.53 -4.40 0.87
C LEU A 86 -0.75 -3.27 -0.15
N ALA A 87 -1.82 -2.51 0.06
CA ALA A 87 -2.22 -1.36 -0.74
C ALA A 87 -3.21 -0.51 0.07
N ALA A 88 -3.45 0.74 -0.33
CA ALA A 88 -4.41 1.60 0.35
C ALA A 88 -5.84 1.02 0.35
N ARG A 89 -6.23 0.25 -0.68
CA ARG A 89 -7.54 -0.44 -0.73
C ARG A 89 -7.69 -1.55 0.32
N ASN A 90 -6.58 -2.07 0.82
CA ASN A 90 -6.50 -3.16 1.81
C ASN A 90 -6.14 -2.65 3.21
N CYS A 91 -6.39 -1.36 3.44
CA CYS A 91 -6.39 -0.76 4.76
C CYS A 91 -7.78 -0.20 5.02
N MET A 92 -8.35 -0.45 6.19
CA MET A 92 -9.69 0.01 6.57
C MET A 92 -9.61 1.00 7.72
N ILE A 93 -10.62 1.86 7.85
CA ILE A 93 -10.64 2.91 8.87
C ILE A 93 -11.85 2.74 9.79
N ASP A 94 -11.60 2.67 11.10
CA ASP A 94 -12.66 2.58 12.11
C ASP A 94 -13.28 3.95 12.44
N SER A 95 -14.29 3.98 13.32
CA SER A 95 -14.97 5.21 13.75
C SER A 95 -14.08 6.24 14.44
N TYR A 96 -12.92 5.83 14.96
CA TYR A 96 -11.99 6.69 15.68
C TYR A 96 -10.83 7.17 14.79
N GLY A 97 -10.83 6.81 13.51
CA GLY A 97 -9.75 7.14 12.57
C GLY A 97 -8.53 6.22 12.71
N LEU A 98 -8.67 5.05 13.35
CA LEU A 98 -7.62 4.05 13.38
C LEU A 98 -7.61 3.26 12.08
N VAL A 99 -6.41 3.14 11.50
CA VAL A 99 -6.17 2.39 10.26
C VAL A 99 -5.82 0.95 10.62
N LYS A 100 -6.53 -0.01 10.01
CA LYS A 100 -6.32 -1.44 10.19
C LYS A 100 -5.98 -2.09 8.86
N VAL A 101 -4.80 -2.71 8.80
CA VAL A 101 -4.36 -3.50 7.65
C VAL A 101 -5.19 -4.79 7.58
N THR A 102 -5.64 -5.15 6.37
CA THR A 102 -6.47 -6.34 6.13
C THR A 102 -5.98 -7.09 4.89
N ASP A 103 -5.92 -8.42 4.97
CA ASP A 103 -5.49 -9.28 3.86
C ASP A 103 -6.63 -10.20 3.34
N TYR A 104 -7.84 -10.05 3.87
CA TYR A 104 -8.89 -11.06 3.71
C TYR A 104 -9.56 -11.08 2.32
N PHE A 105 -9.41 -10.03 1.50
CA PHE A 105 -9.97 -10.01 0.14
C PHE A 105 -9.31 -11.03 -0.81
N ARG A 106 -8.03 -11.39 -0.59
CA ARG A 106 -7.40 -12.49 -1.34
C ARG A 106 -7.90 -13.85 -0.92
N LEU A 107 -8.20 -14.02 0.37
CA LEU A 107 -8.71 -15.28 0.90
C LEU A 107 -10.08 -15.60 0.31
N THR A 108 -10.95 -14.61 0.09
CA THR A 108 -12.22 -14.84 -0.59
C THR A 108 -12.06 -15.27 -2.04
N GLU A 109 -11.11 -14.70 -2.79
CA GLU A 109 -10.87 -15.12 -4.18
C GLU A 109 -10.25 -16.53 -4.25
N ASP A 110 -9.26 -16.84 -3.41
CA ASP A 110 -8.61 -18.15 -3.35
C ASP A 110 -9.55 -19.27 -2.88
N ILE A 111 -10.48 -18.97 -1.95
CA ILE A 111 -11.48 -19.92 -1.44
C ILE A 111 -12.62 -20.13 -2.44
N VAL A 112 -13.10 -19.06 -3.11
CA VAL A 112 -14.24 -19.13 -4.02
C VAL A 112 -13.84 -19.69 -5.39
N TYR A 113 -12.64 -19.37 -5.89
CA TYR A 113 -12.20 -19.76 -7.24
C TYR A 113 -11.12 -20.85 -7.26
N GLY A 114 -10.60 -21.22 -6.09
CA GLY A 114 -9.49 -22.17 -5.96
C GLY A 114 -8.17 -21.58 -6.47
N SER A 115 -7.06 -22.02 -5.87
CA SER A 115 -5.69 -21.69 -6.26
C SER A 115 -5.31 -22.10 -7.71
N SER A 116 -6.27 -22.61 -8.49
CA SER A 116 -6.14 -23.05 -9.87
C SER A 116 -6.58 -22.02 -10.91
N TYR A 117 -7.08 -20.83 -10.51
CA TYR A 117 -7.45 -19.77 -11.46
C TYR A 117 -6.23 -19.00 -12.01
N ASN A 118 -5.19 -19.73 -12.37
CA ASN A 118 -4.05 -19.24 -13.13
C ASN A 118 -4.06 -19.93 -14.50
N LYS A 119 -4.06 -19.11 -15.57
CA LYS A 119 -3.61 -19.39 -16.96
C LYS A 119 -4.62 -19.48 -18.11
N GLU A 120 -5.82 -18.92 -18.03
CA GLU A 120 -6.55 -18.65 -19.28
C GLU A 120 -6.50 -17.16 -19.65
N LYS A 121 -5.68 -16.91 -20.68
CA LYS A 121 -5.64 -15.68 -21.48
C LYS A 121 -7.03 -15.44 -22.05
N GLY A 122 -7.86 -14.66 -21.35
CA GLY A 122 -9.07 -14.09 -21.90
C GLY A 122 -8.74 -12.77 -22.59
N GLU A 123 -8.77 -12.77 -23.93
CA GLU A 123 -8.83 -11.55 -24.72
C GLU A 123 -10.17 -10.85 -24.46
N GLY A 124 -10.16 -9.81 -23.64
CA GLY A 124 -11.31 -8.93 -23.43
C GLY A 124 -11.57 -8.60 -21.97
N GLY A 125 -11.20 -7.38 -21.56
CA GLY A 125 -11.53 -6.83 -20.24
C GLY A 125 -10.32 -6.73 -19.32
N SER A 126 -9.85 -5.50 -19.13
CA SER A 126 -8.74 -5.15 -18.24
C SER A 126 -9.16 -5.25 -16.77
N GLU A 127 -9.01 -6.44 -16.17
CA GLU A 127 -8.91 -6.58 -14.72
C GLU A 127 -7.56 -7.22 -14.40
N GLU A 128 -6.63 -6.42 -13.89
CA GLU A 128 -5.35 -6.90 -13.35
C GLU A 128 -5.64 -7.81 -12.15
N LYS A 129 -5.78 -9.14 -12.39
CA LYS A 129 -6.06 -10.17 -11.36
C LYS A 129 -5.00 -10.27 -10.25
N ALA A 130 -3.81 -9.72 -10.47
CA ALA A 130 -2.75 -9.62 -9.48
C ALA A 130 -2.38 -8.14 -9.26
N PRO A 131 -1.99 -7.72 -8.05
CA PRO A 131 -1.68 -6.34 -7.73
C PRO A 131 -0.30 -5.91 -8.27
N ILE A 132 -0.03 -6.13 -9.56
CA ILE A 132 1.29 -6.01 -10.20
C ILE A 132 1.97 -4.68 -9.88
N ARG A 133 1.21 -3.59 -9.81
CA ARG A 133 1.73 -2.23 -9.54
C ARG A 133 2.24 -2.02 -8.11
N TRP A 134 1.88 -2.91 -7.18
CA TRP A 134 2.35 -2.91 -5.79
C TRP A 134 3.40 -3.99 -5.53
N MET A 135 3.65 -4.89 -6.48
CA MET A 135 4.56 -6.01 -6.30
C MET A 135 6.02 -5.60 -6.51
N ALA A 136 6.91 -6.22 -5.73
CA ALA A 136 8.35 -6.10 -5.94
C ALA A 136 8.78 -6.78 -7.26
N PRO A 137 9.87 -6.37 -7.91
CA PRO A 137 10.34 -6.98 -9.16
C PRO A 137 10.50 -8.50 -9.05
N GLU A 138 11.06 -8.99 -7.95
CA GLU A 138 11.24 -10.42 -7.67
C GLU A 138 9.91 -11.17 -7.47
N SER A 139 8.88 -10.50 -6.95
CA SER A 139 7.53 -11.06 -6.84
C SER A 139 6.87 -11.17 -8.21
N ILE A 140 7.06 -10.18 -9.09
CA ILE A 140 6.50 -10.19 -10.45
C ILE A 140 7.21 -11.24 -11.31
N GLU A 141 8.53 -11.36 -11.19
CA GLU A 141 9.35 -12.24 -12.03
C GLU A 141 9.31 -13.70 -11.59
N ASN A 142 9.41 -13.95 -10.28
CA ASN A 142 9.67 -15.28 -9.72
C ASN A 142 8.65 -15.74 -8.67
N ASP A 143 7.56 -14.99 -8.47
CA ASP A 143 6.53 -15.29 -7.45
C ASP A 143 7.11 -15.41 -6.02
N ILE A 144 8.17 -14.66 -5.75
CA ILE A 144 8.82 -14.61 -4.44
C ILE A 144 8.07 -13.61 -3.55
N TYR A 145 7.67 -14.05 -2.36
CA TYR A 145 7.05 -13.20 -1.34
C TYR A 145 7.80 -13.32 -0.02
N THR A 146 8.22 -12.18 0.50
CA THR A 146 8.96 -12.06 1.75
C THR A 146 8.55 -10.79 2.50
N GLU A 147 9.07 -10.65 3.71
CA GLU A 147 9.02 -9.39 4.45
C GLU A 147 9.49 -8.19 3.60
N SER A 148 10.58 -8.36 2.85
CA SER A 148 11.15 -7.31 1.99
C SER A 148 10.24 -6.95 0.81
N THR A 149 9.44 -7.89 0.31
CA THR A 149 8.47 -7.60 -0.76
C THR A 149 7.26 -6.83 -0.23
N ASP A 150 6.87 -7.09 1.02
CA ASP A 150 5.83 -6.29 1.69
C ASP A 150 6.32 -4.87 2.00
N VAL A 151 7.59 -4.72 2.35
CA VAL A 151 8.25 -3.42 2.43
C VAL A 151 8.11 -2.69 1.09
N TRP A 152 8.45 -3.31 -0.04
CA TRP A 152 8.21 -2.68 -1.35
C TRP A 152 6.76 -2.22 -1.54
N SER A 153 5.77 -3.08 -1.25
CA SER A 153 4.35 -2.74 -1.35
C SER A 153 3.92 -1.62 -0.39
N PHE A 154 4.49 -1.56 0.82
CA PHE A 154 4.27 -0.47 1.76
C PHE A 154 4.75 0.85 1.15
N GLY A 155 5.87 0.84 0.45
CA GLY A 155 6.34 2.05 -0.23
C GLY A 155 5.41 2.55 -1.33
N VAL A 156 4.87 1.63 -2.14
CA VAL A 156 3.83 2.01 -3.11
C VAL A 156 2.58 2.54 -2.41
N THR A 157 2.22 1.97 -1.25
CA THR A 157 1.09 2.44 -0.42
C THR A 157 1.32 3.83 0.16
N VAL A 158 2.54 4.15 0.62
CA VAL A 158 2.92 5.52 1.04
C VAL A 158 2.75 6.50 -0.12
N TRP A 159 3.16 6.11 -1.33
CA TRP A 159 2.94 6.93 -2.52
C TRP A 159 1.45 7.14 -2.80
N GLU A 160 0.60 6.13 -2.65
CA GLU A 160 -0.86 6.29 -2.74
C GLU A 160 -1.38 7.28 -1.70
N ILE A 161 -0.92 7.20 -0.45
CA ILE A 161 -1.32 8.10 0.64
C ILE A 161 -1.03 9.55 0.27
N PHE A 162 0.19 9.86 -0.18
CA PHE A 162 0.57 11.23 -0.53
C PHE A 162 -0.03 11.75 -1.84
N THR A 163 -0.43 10.86 -2.74
CA THR A 163 -1.14 11.22 -3.98
C THR A 163 -2.65 11.16 -3.86
N CYS A 164 -3.18 10.85 -2.68
CA CYS A 164 -4.61 10.65 -2.42
C CYS A 164 -5.24 9.59 -3.34
N GLY A 165 -4.55 8.47 -3.55
CA GLY A 165 -5.10 7.30 -4.24
C GLY A 165 -5.01 7.35 -5.77
N ARG A 166 -4.00 8.04 -6.33
CA ARG A 166 -3.65 7.91 -7.75
C ARG A 166 -3.19 6.48 -8.06
N ILE A 167 -3.20 6.13 -9.34
CA ILE A 167 -2.78 4.81 -9.81
C ILE A 167 -1.24 4.79 -9.95
N PRO A 168 -0.52 3.86 -9.29
CA PRO A 168 0.92 3.77 -9.42
C PRO A 168 1.34 3.43 -10.86
N TYR A 169 2.47 4.01 -11.30
CA TYR A 169 3.03 3.80 -12.65
C TYR A 169 2.00 4.06 -13.77
N THR A 170 1.18 5.10 -13.59
CA THR A 170 0.24 5.55 -14.63
C THR A 170 0.99 5.75 -15.96
N GLY A 171 0.43 5.23 -17.05
CA GLY A 171 1.05 5.27 -18.39
C GLY A 171 1.94 4.07 -18.72
N ILE A 172 2.29 3.23 -17.74
CA ILE A 172 3.01 1.96 -17.97
C ILE A 172 2.00 0.79 -17.89
N PRO A 173 1.87 -0.01 -18.97
CA PRO A 173 1.07 -1.24 -18.93
C PRO A 173 1.66 -2.25 -17.93
N ALA A 174 0.83 -2.97 -17.17
CA ALA A 174 1.30 -3.96 -16.17
C ALA A 174 2.30 -4.96 -16.74
N MET A 175 2.07 -5.46 -17.96
CA MET A 175 2.96 -6.42 -18.63
C MET A 175 4.35 -5.85 -18.93
N GLY A 176 4.47 -4.52 -19.06
CA GLY A 176 5.75 -3.83 -19.29
C GLY A 176 6.43 -3.38 -17.99
N LEU A 177 5.73 -3.41 -16.86
CA LEU A 177 6.21 -2.79 -15.62
C LEU A 177 7.50 -3.43 -15.11
N LEU A 178 7.61 -4.77 -15.13
CA LEU A 178 8.82 -5.47 -14.68
C LEU A 178 10.08 -4.97 -15.40
N LYS A 179 10.00 -4.83 -16.73
CA LYS A 179 11.12 -4.37 -17.56
C LYS A 179 11.54 -2.94 -17.21
N GLU A 180 10.57 -2.06 -16.96
CA GLU A 180 10.86 -0.68 -16.54
C GLU A 180 11.46 -0.65 -15.14
N LEU A 181 10.95 -1.44 -14.19
CA LEU A 181 11.52 -1.55 -12.85
C LEU A 181 12.97 -2.06 -12.87
N GLN A 182 13.27 -3.05 -13.72
CA GLN A 182 14.62 -3.59 -13.95
C GLN A 182 15.56 -2.54 -14.58
N ARG A 183 15.02 -1.61 -15.38
CA ARG A 183 15.76 -0.45 -15.93
C ARG A 183 15.98 0.67 -14.90
N GLY A 184 15.49 0.51 -13.68
CA GLY A 184 15.59 1.51 -12.62
C GLY A 184 14.44 2.52 -12.62
N GLN A 185 13.39 2.34 -13.44
CA GLN A 185 12.18 3.16 -13.33
C GLN A 185 11.60 3.02 -11.92
N ARG A 186 11.22 4.14 -11.33
CA ARG A 186 10.65 4.25 -10.00
C ARG A 186 9.47 5.22 -10.04
N LEU A 187 8.63 5.21 -9.01
CA LEU A 187 7.54 6.18 -8.92
C LEU A 187 8.11 7.59 -8.86
N GLU A 188 7.40 8.57 -9.40
CA GLU A 188 7.80 9.96 -9.25
C GLU A 188 7.37 10.49 -7.89
N ARG A 189 8.09 11.49 -7.39
CA ARG A 189 7.72 12.19 -6.16
C ARG A 189 6.30 12.74 -6.32
N PRO A 190 5.40 12.49 -5.36
CA PRO A 190 4.08 13.12 -5.35
C PRO A 190 4.22 14.64 -5.47
N ASP A 191 3.43 15.23 -6.36
CA ASP A 191 3.23 16.65 -6.58
C ASP A 191 2.43 17.32 -5.44
N ASN A 192 2.54 16.80 -4.22
CA ASN A 192 1.86 17.27 -3.03
C ASN A 192 2.86 17.98 -2.10
N GLU A 193 2.65 19.26 -1.78
CA GLU A 193 3.50 20.02 -0.84
C GLU A 193 3.56 19.38 0.56
N ALA A 194 2.53 18.62 0.95
CA ALA A 194 2.54 17.86 2.18
C ALA A 194 3.65 16.78 2.20
N CYS A 195 4.09 16.30 1.03
CA CYS A 195 5.20 15.37 0.89
C CYS A 195 6.53 16.15 0.91
N SER A 196 7.38 16.02 1.93
CA SER A 196 8.72 16.68 1.94
C SER A 196 9.79 15.79 1.30
N VAL A 197 10.94 16.35 0.90
CA VAL A 197 12.02 15.58 0.24
C VAL A 197 12.65 14.58 1.22
N GLU A 198 12.71 14.92 2.50
CA GLU A 198 13.20 14.04 3.58
C GLU A 198 12.30 12.82 3.78
N ILE A 199 10.98 13.00 3.65
CA ILE A 199 10.00 11.89 3.69
C ILE A 199 10.27 10.87 2.57
N ILE A 200 10.80 11.33 1.45
CA ILE A 200 11.16 10.50 0.30
C ILE A 200 12.59 9.96 0.42
N ALA A 201 13.54 10.73 0.94
CA ALA A 201 14.96 10.37 0.96
C ALA A 201 15.28 9.24 1.94
N ASN A 202 14.66 9.24 3.12
CA ASN A 202 14.89 8.17 4.09
C ASN A 202 14.17 6.87 3.69
N SER A 203 13.23 6.96 2.72
CA SER A 203 12.42 5.85 2.21
C SER A 203 13.14 4.76 1.39
N VAL A 204 14.48 4.77 1.24
CA VAL A 204 15.13 4.12 0.08
C VAL A 204 16.46 3.37 0.37
N SER A 205 16.70 2.82 1.57
CA SER A 205 17.95 2.06 1.85
C SER A 205 17.82 0.53 1.65
N PRO A 206 18.72 -0.15 0.90
CA PRO A 206 18.69 -1.60 0.67
C PRO A 206 19.18 -2.48 1.84
N THR A 207 19.47 -1.90 3.01
CA THR A 207 19.93 -2.61 4.23
C THR A 207 18.87 -2.70 5.34
N LEU A 208 17.69 -2.13 5.12
CA LEU A 208 16.74 -1.87 6.19
C LEU A 208 15.89 -3.09 6.56
N GLN A 209 15.78 -3.37 7.87
CA GLN A 209 14.83 -4.32 8.41
C GLN A 209 13.57 -3.57 8.87
N ILE A 210 12.43 -4.26 8.89
CA ILE A 210 11.17 -3.75 9.44
C ILE A 210 11.37 -3.16 10.84
N ARG A 211 12.29 -3.68 11.66
CA ARG A 211 12.50 -3.23 13.05
C ARG A 211 13.05 -1.80 13.22
N ASP A 212 13.40 -1.09 12.15
CA ASP A 212 13.99 0.26 12.20
C ASP A 212 12.95 1.39 11.98
N TYR A 213 11.67 1.18 12.36
CA TYR A 213 10.56 2.13 12.13
C TYR A 213 10.64 3.43 12.95
N ASP A 214 11.51 4.34 12.55
CA ASP A 214 11.11 5.74 12.45
C ASP A 214 10.35 5.90 11.11
N VAL A 215 9.26 6.69 11.08
CA VAL A 215 8.19 6.76 10.05
C VAL A 215 8.66 7.26 8.67
N VAL A 216 9.91 7.05 8.30
CA VAL A 216 10.53 7.66 7.14
C VAL A 216 11.44 6.64 6.47
N SER A 217 10.93 5.51 5.99
CA SER A 217 11.88 4.55 5.42
C SER A 217 11.42 3.52 4.39
N VAL A 218 10.37 3.75 3.59
CA VAL A 218 10.08 2.83 2.48
C VAL A 218 9.32 3.45 1.28
N ALA A 219 9.90 3.43 0.06
CA ALA A 219 9.34 3.51 -1.31
C ALA A 219 10.38 4.02 -2.32
N GLY A 220 10.71 3.22 -3.35
CA GLY A 220 11.56 3.66 -4.45
C GLY A 220 10.89 4.72 -5.32
N ILE A 221 11.22 5.99 -5.06
CA ILE A 221 10.77 7.17 -5.80
C ILE A 221 11.99 7.89 -6.42
N SER A 222 11.94 8.17 -7.72
CA SER A 222 13.04 8.82 -8.45
C SER A 222 13.17 10.30 -8.07
N ARG A 223 14.40 10.77 -7.79
CA ARG A 223 14.71 12.20 -7.70
C ARG A 223 14.56 12.79 -9.10
N SER A 224 13.75 13.86 -9.26
CA SER A 224 13.71 14.56 -10.54
C SER A 224 15.10 15.16 -10.85
N PRO A 225 15.61 15.03 -12.08
CA PRO A 225 16.85 15.69 -12.47
C PRO A 225 16.52 17.13 -12.86
N LYS A 226 16.40 18.05 -11.90
CA LYS A 226 16.38 19.50 -12.17
C LYS A 226 16.56 20.33 -10.89
N VAL A 227 17.77 20.32 -10.36
CA VAL A 227 18.38 21.52 -9.77
C VAL A 227 19.77 21.61 -10.38
N GLN A 228 19.88 22.37 -11.48
CA GLN A 228 21.17 22.92 -11.87
C GLN A 228 21.54 23.93 -10.78
N GLU A 229 22.52 23.58 -9.97
CA GLU A 229 23.24 24.56 -9.17
C GLU A 229 23.83 25.59 -10.13
N PHE A 230 23.32 26.83 -10.06
CA PHE A 230 24.09 27.97 -10.50
C PHE A 230 25.21 28.17 -9.49
N SER A 231 26.44 27.96 -9.94
CA SER A 231 27.66 28.51 -9.35
C SER A 231 28.59 28.88 -10.49
#